data_AF-A0AA38Q2A4-F1
#
_entry.id   AF-A0AA38Q2A4-F1
#
_cell.length_a   1.000
_cell.length_b   1.000
_cell.length_c   1.000
_cell.angle_alpha   90.00
_cell.angle_beta   90.00
_cell.angle_gamma   90.00
#
_symmetry.space_group_name_H-M   'P 1'
#
loop_
_entity.id
_entity.type
_entity.pdbx_description
1 polymer ?
#
loop_
_entity_poly.entity_id
_entity_poly.type
_entity_poly.pdbx_seq_one_letter_code
_entity_poly.pdbx_strand_id
1 'polypeptide(L)'
;MSAAVPKNQLLVQIASYNTALQGSTGLPQDLVDWLSPTLQVSSFLAHSPRGPDIVAVGFQELLPLHLGLSGASKSVIDKRSSHILSQIEANSPDKAKYSLLANIVNVGVALLVYARDEGVARKVRNVQTSWTGCGPGYMGNKGAVGVRFRVSDDDEHPGEAYTFVCAHLTAHQRKLQHRIADFHHIVGTLLFPPLPFSEDNSPTTIYSTSHLFFLGDLNFRIDLPKSHPMFEDPWAHVSESLREPETRETLKEFDQLLVERRKRSVFVGFREGEFWRFKCTYKHSLGVVDQYDAKRIPAWTDRILYTTYNDPVDNLETSRIQNLLYTYIPSYTISDHKPIVSLLLLPPAPVTTSQHTRRIPTIFLPEFYVPKPDPLATLKRYTGRTLDRIVGVCWWLFTLFGAGSAVVGIFNFFVGVTAYRWWRTSRFSV
;
A
#
# COMPACT_ATOMS: atom_id res chain seq x y z
N MET A 1 -4.51 -12.34 -33.05
CA MET A 1 -5.66 -11.41 -33.02
C MET A 1 -5.81 -10.94 -31.58
N SER A 2 -5.33 -9.74 -31.24
CA SER A 2 -5.44 -9.20 -29.88
C SER A 2 -6.83 -8.58 -29.71
N ALA A 3 -7.64 -9.11 -28.81
CA ALA A 3 -8.99 -8.64 -28.56
C ALA A 3 -8.98 -7.23 -27.96
N ALA A 4 -9.84 -6.33 -28.45
CA ALA A 4 -10.10 -5.06 -27.81
C ALA A 4 -10.68 -5.28 -26.40
N VAL A 5 -10.39 -4.39 -25.46
CA VAL A 5 -10.91 -4.48 -24.09
C VAL A 5 -12.44 -4.40 -24.12
N PRO A 6 -13.17 -5.42 -23.65
CA PRO A 6 -14.63 -5.39 -23.64
C PRO A 6 -15.12 -4.24 -22.74
N LYS A 7 -16.10 -3.45 -23.21
CA LYS A 7 -16.71 -2.34 -22.46
C LYS A 7 -17.30 -2.73 -21.09
N ASN A 8 -17.55 -4.02 -20.87
CA ASN A 8 -18.18 -4.55 -19.65
C ASN A 8 -17.17 -4.97 -18.57
N GLN A 9 -15.88 -4.78 -18.77
CA GLN A 9 -14.84 -5.08 -17.78
C GLN A 9 -14.23 -3.80 -17.22
N LEU A 10 -13.95 -3.78 -15.92
CA LEU A 10 -13.33 -2.64 -15.27
C LEU A 10 -11.80 -2.69 -15.37
N LEU A 11 -11.20 -1.55 -15.66
CA LEU A 11 -9.76 -1.34 -15.65
C LEU A 11 -9.37 -0.67 -14.34
N VAL A 12 -8.48 -1.27 -13.55
CA VAL A 12 -8.06 -0.76 -12.25
C VAL A 12 -6.56 -0.51 -12.27
N GLN A 13 -6.15 0.73 -12.06
CA GLN A 13 -4.75 1.10 -11.91
C GLN A 13 -4.39 1.20 -10.43
N ILE A 14 -3.32 0.52 -10.02
CA ILE A 14 -2.83 0.52 -8.64
C ILE A 14 -1.38 0.97 -8.65
N ALA A 15 -1.08 1.96 -7.83
CA ALA A 15 0.23 2.60 -7.75
C ALA A 15 0.69 2.60 -6.29
N SER A 16 1.95 2.26 -6.02
CA SER A 16 2.53 2.32 -4.67
C SER A 16 3.91 2.97 -4.68
N TYR A 17 4.20 3.81 -3.68
CA TYR A 17 5.50 4.44 -3.53
C TYR A 17 5.86 4.76 -2.06
N ASN A 18 6.96 4.19 -1.58
CA ASN A 18 7.59 4.62 -0.35
C ASN A 18 8.46 5.86 -0.61
N THR A 19 8.13 6.98 0.04
CA THR A 19 8.79 8.28 -0.19
C THR A 19 9.99 8.55 0.72
N ALA A 20 10.40 7.58 1.56
CA ALA A 20 11.57 7.66 2.44
C ALA A 20 11.62 8.92 3.33
N LEU A 21 10.46 9.35 3.86
CA LEU A 21 10.28 10.59 4.63
C LEU A 21 10.62 11.89 3.89
N GLN A 22 10.90 11.82 2.58
CA GLN A 22 11.15 12.96 1.71
C GLN A 22 9.86 13.60 1.19
N GLY A 23 8.69 13.14 1.66
CA GLY A 23 7.41 13.63 1.16
C GLY A 23 7.10 15.11 1.47
N SER A 24 7.86 15.78 2.33
CA SER A 24 7.78 17.24 2.53
C SER A 24 8.70 18.05 1.60
N THR A 25 9.78 17.44 1.10
CA THR A 25 10.84 18.09 0.29
C THR A 25 10.79 17.72 -1.20
N GLY A 26 10.09 16.64 -1.56
CA GLY A 26 10.12 16.08 -2.91
C GLY A 26 8.76 15.89 -3.54
N LEU A 27 8.36 16.86 -4.36
CA LEU A 27 7.93 16.60 -5.73
C LEU A 27 8.32 17.85 -6.54
N PRO A 28 9.33 17.71 -7.41
CA PRO A 28 9.02 17.84 -8.82
C PRO A 28 9.72 16.72 -9.58
N GLN A 29 9.12 15.54 -9.55
CA GLN A 29 9.29 14.61 -10.65
C GLN A 29 7.91 14.37 -11.21
N ASP A 30 7.80 14.47 -12.52
CA ASP A 30 6.55 14.35 -13.22
C ASP A 30 5.85 13.03 -12.85
N LEU A 31 4.65 13.11 -12.27
CA LEU A 31 3.85 11.94 -11.92
C LEU A 31 3.35 11.21 -13.17
N VAL A 32 3.48 11.80 -14.35
CA VAL A 32 3.12 11.21 -15.65
C VAL A 32 3.68 9.80 -15.80
N ASP A 33 4.99 9.59 -15.63
CA ASP A 33 5.60 8.26 -15.84
C ASP A 33 4.98 7.18 -14.93
N TRP A 34 4.51 7.59 -13.75
CA TRP A 34 3.94 6.69 -12.75
C TRP A 34 2.42 6.51 -12.90
N LEU A 35 1.68 7.56 -13.25
CA LEU A 35 0.22 7.59 -13.31
C LEU A 35 -0.35 7.44 -14.73
N SER A 36 0.48 7.58 -15.74
CA SER A 36 0.17 7.39 -17.15
C SER A 36 1.21 6.44 -17.73
N PRO A 37 1.04 5.10 -17.61
CA PRO A 37 2.00 4.15 -18.18
C PRO A 37 1.92 4.16 -19.72
N THR A 38 2.70 5.04 -20.35
CA THR A 38 2.40 5.60 -21.68
C THR A 38 2.75 4.71 -22.89
N LEU A 39 3.40 3.55 -22.76
CA LEU A 39 3.89 2.84 -23.97
C LEU A 39 3.73 1.33 -24.01
N GLN A 40 3.82 0.60 -22.89
CA GLN A 40 3.74 -0.88 -22.92
C GLN A 40 2.29 -1.40 -23.09
N VAL A 41 1.31 -0.69 -22.53
CA VAL A 41 -0.11 -1.06 -22.67
C VAL A 41 -0.68 -0.62 -24.02
N SER A 42 0.08 0.18 -24.78
CA SER A 42 -0.37 0.74 -26.06
C SER A 42 -0.76 -0.35 -27.06
N SER A 43 -0.16 -1.54 -27.06
CA SER A 43 -0.55 -2.61 -27.99
C SER A 43 -1.93 -3.22 -27.66
N PHE A 44 -2.24 -3.38 -26.37
CA PHE A 44 -3.51 -3.92 -25.90
C PHE A 44 -4.64 -2.87 -25.93
N LEU A 45 -4.32 -1.61 -25.59
CA LEU A 45 -5.24 -0.48 -25.62
C LEU A 45 -5.26 0.27 -26.97
N ALA A 46 -4.41 -0.09 -27.94
CA ALA A 46 -4.24 0.60 -29.23
C ALA A 46 -5.56 0.80 -29.97
N HIS A 47 -6.44 -0.20 -29.88
CA HIS A 47 -7.68 -0.23 -30.63
C HIS A 47 -8.81 0.56 -29.95
N SER A 48 -8.66 0.95 -28.68
CA SER A 48 -9.60 1.77 -27.90
C SER A 48 -8.90 2.34 -26.67
N PRO A 49 -8.11 3.42 -26.82
CA PRO A 49 -7.41 4.04 -25.70
C PRO A 49 -8.45 4.55 -24.69
N ARG A 50 -8.53 3.89 -23.53
CA ARG A 50 -9.42 4.26 -22.42
C ARG A 50 -8.62 4.44 -21.15
N GLY A 51 -8.94 5.47 -20.38
CA GLY A 51 -8.42 5.62 -19.01
C GLY A 51 -8.93 4.52 -18.07
N PRO A 52 -8.23 4.26 -16.95
CA PRO A 52 -8.71 3.34 -15.92
C PRO A 52 -10.08 3.76 -15.36
N ASP A 53 -10.89 2.79 -14.96
CA ASP A 53 -12.18 3.03 -14.32
C ASP A 53 -12.00 3.38 -12.82
N ILE A 54 -10.96 2.83 -12.19
CA ILE A 54 -10.56 3.10 -10.80
C ILE A 54 -9.04 3.29 -10.73
N VAL A 55 -8.59 4.28 -9.98
CA VAL A 55 -7.17 4.53 -9.69
C VAL A 55 -6.95 4.53 -8.19
N ALA A 56 -6.08 3.65 -7.68
CA ALA A 56 -5.67 3.62 -6.28
C ALA A 56 -4.18 3.95 -6.15
N VAL A 57 -3.85 4.95 -5.32
CA VAL A 57 -2.48 5.40 -5.09
C VAL A 57 -2.14 5.28 -3.61
N GLY A 58 -1.20 4.39 -3.29
CA GLY A 58 -0.68 4.15 -1.95
C GLY A 58 0.67 4.82 -1.73
N PHE A 59 0.88 5.39 -0.55
CA PHE A 59 2.16 5.92 -0.13
C PHE A 59 2.60 5.36 1.22
N GLN A 60 3.91 5.24 1.39
CA GLN A 60 4.55 4.94 2.67
C GLN A 60 5.62 6.00 2.98
N GLU A 61 5.90 6.18 4.27
CA GLU A 61 6.80 7.22 4.79
C GLU A 61 6.49 8.62 4.23
N LEU A 62 5.21 8.91 3.99
CA LEU A 62 4.77 10.12 3.28
C LEU A 62 5.10 11.42 4.00
N LEU A 63 5.21 11.35 5.33
CA LEU A 63 5.37 12.49 6.21
C LEU A 63 6.55 12.25 7.15
N PRO A 64 7.31 13.31 7.49
CA PRO A 64 8.21 13.25 8.63
C PRO A 64 7.49 12.66 9.85
N LEU A 65 8.14 11.71 10.53
CA LEU A 65 7.49 10.91 11.58
C LEU A 65 6.84 11.76 12.67
N HIS A 66 7.49 12.84 13.12
CA HIS A 66 6.92 13.72 14.13
C HIS A 66 5.60 14.38 13.69
N LEU A 67 5.44 14.72 12.41
CA LEU A 67 4.18 15.25 11.86
C LEU A 67 3.11 14.16 11.72
N GLY A 68 3.49 12.98 11.21
CA GLY A 68 2.58 11.85 11.10
C GLY A 68 2.05 11.38 12.47
N LEU A 69 2.94 11.25 13.45
CA LEU A 69 2.63 10.82 14.81
C LEU A 69 1.83 11.88 15.60
N SER A 70 2.06 13.18 15.37
CA SER A 70 1.24 14.24 15.98
C SER A 70 -0.13 14.41 15.33
N GLY A 71 -0.30 13.96 14.08
CA GLY A 71 -1.57 14.00 13.36
C GLY A 71 -1.73 15.19 12.43
N ALA A 72 -0.64 15.91 12.17
CA ALA A 72 -0.58 17.04 11.27
C ALA A 72 -0.42 16.59 9.80
N SER A 73 -1.30 15.71 9.31
CA SER A 73 -1.21 15.12 7.97
C SER A 73 -2.15 15.75 6.93
N LYS A 74 -3.22 16.44 7.37
CA LYS A 74 -4.34 16.85 6.50
C LYS A 74 -3.90 17.70 5.29
N SER A 75 -3.19 18.80 5.54
CA SER A 75 -2.79 19.74 4.46
C SER A 75 -1.90 19.09 3.40
N VAL A 76 -1.02 18.18 3.79
CA VAL A 76 -0.14 17.46 2.86
C VAL A 76 -0.96 16.51 1.98
N ILE A 77 -1.98 15.88 2.53
CA ILE A 77 -2.84 14.96 1.80
C ILE A 77 -3.77 15.67 0.84
N ASP A 78 -4.37 16.79 1.27
CA ASP A 78 -5.23 17.58 0.40
C ASP A 78 -4.45 18.09 -0.82
N LYS A 79 -3.25 18.66 -0.59
CA LYS A 79 -2.36 19.12 -1.68
C LYS A 79 -1.95 17.96 -2.61
N ARG A 80 -1.63 16.79 -2.05
CA ARG A 80 -1.27 15.60 -2.83
C ARG A 80 -2.44 15.08 -3.65
N SER A 81 -3.65 15.07 -3.08
CA SER A 81 -4.84 14.59 -3.76
C SER A 81 -5.16 15.43 -4.99
N SER A 82 -5.15 16.76 -4.85
CA SER A 82 -5.39 17.67 -5.99
C SER A 82 -4.35 17.49 -7.10
N HIS A 83 -3.08 17.32 -6.75
CA HIS A 83 -2.01 17.12 -7.73
C HIS A 83 -2.09 15.76 -8.45
N ILE A 84 -2.37 14.68 -7.72
CA ILE A 84 -2.57 13.35 -8.33
C ILE A 84 -3.75 13.39 -9.28
N LEU A 85 -4.88 13.97 -8.85
CA LEU A 85 -6.07 14.09 -9.68
C LEU A 85 -5.78 14.88 -10.97
N SER A 86 -5.10 16.02 -10.87
CA SER A 86 -4.75 16.82 -12.05
C SER A 86 -3.88 16.03 -13.05
N GLN A 87 -2.98 15.20 -12.54
CA GLN A 87 -2.08 14.39 -13.37
C GLN A 87 -2.80 13.21 -14.02
N ILE A 88 -3.73 12.55 -13.32
CA ILE A 88 -4.57 11.50 -13.90
C ILE A 88 -5.41 12.09 -15.04
N GLU A 89 -6.08 13.23 -14.82
CA GLU A 89 -6.95 13.83 -15.83
C GLU A 89 -6.19 14.41 -17.03
N ALA A 90 -5.06 15.06 -16.79
CA ALA A 90 -4.23 15.65 -17.87
C ALA A 90 -3.68 14.58 -18.82
N ASN A 91 -3.47 13.35 -18.32
CA ASN A 91 -2.85 12.26 -19.06
C ASN A 91 -3.80 11.10 -19.36
N SER A 92 -5.10 11.23 -19.06
CA SER A 92 -6.08 10.22 -19.45
C SER A 92 -6.18 10.18 -20.97
N PRO A 93 -6.02 9.02 -21.64
CA PRO A 93 -6.01 8.93 -23.11
C PRO A 93 -7.27 9.49 -23.78
N ASP A 94 -8.39 9.41 -23.07
CA ASP A 94 -9.72 9.84 -23.46
C ASP A 94 -10.20 11.11 -22.72
N LYS A 95 -9.28 11.83 -22.04
CA LYS A 95 -9.58 13.03 -21.24
C LYS A 95 -10.67 12.83 -20.19
N ALA A 96 -10.79 11.60 -19.67
CA ALA A 96 -11.77 11.27 -18.65
C ALA A 96 -11.60 12.12 -17.38
N LYS A 97 -12.72 12.38 -16.72
CA LYS A 97 -12.80 13.05 -15.42
C LYS A 97 -12.95 12.03 -14.30
N TYR A 98 -12.41 12.37 -13.14
CA TYR A 98 -12.37 11.48 -11.99
C TYR A 98 -12.80 12.20 -10.72
N SER A 99 -13.45 11.43 -9.84
CA SER A 99 -13.82 11.85 -8.50
C SER A 99 -12.98 11.10 -7.47
N LEU A 100 -12.51 11.81 -6.45
CA LEU A 100 -11.94 11.18 -5.26
C LEU A 100 -13.06 10.46 -4.50
N LEU A 101 -12.98 9.13 -4.40
CA LEU A 101 -13.92 8.33 -3.60
C LEU A 101 -13.59 8.43 -2.12
N ALA A 102 -12.32 8.21 -1.78
CA ALA A 102 -11.83 8.30 -0.41
C ALA A 102 -10.32 8.54 -0.37
N ASN A 103 -9.87 9.23 0.68
CA ASN A 103 -8.49 9.21 1.11
C ASN A 103 -8.42 8.80 2.59
N ILE A 104 -7.32 8.18 2.99
CA ILE A 104 -7.06 7.83 4.40
C ILE A 104 -5.57 7.83 4.67
N VAL A 105 -5.20 8.26 5.88
CA VAL A 105 -3.81 8.26 6.37
C VAL A 105 -3.74 7.77 7.80
N ASN A 106 -2.73 6.93 8.06
CA ASN A 106 -2.29 6.61 9.41
C ASN A 106 -0.77 6.81 9.49
N VAL A 107 -0.36 7.87 10.19
CA VAL A 107 1.04 8.31 10.31
C VAL A 107 1.67 8.55 8.93
N GLY A 108 2.51 7.62 8.45
CA GLY A 108 3.21 7.73 7.17
C GLY A 108 2.59 6.90 6.04
N VAL A 109 1.56 6.11 6.33
CA VAL A 109 0.87 5.26 5.34
C VAL A 109 -0.39 5.97 4.85
N ALA A 110 -0.52 6.14 3.54
CA ALA A 110 -1.65 6.80 2.92
C ALA A 110 -2.22 5.97 1.76
N LEU A 111 -3.52 6.12 1.52
CA LEU A 111 -4.21 5.54 0.37
C LEU A 111 -5.24 6.55 -0.15
N LEU A 112 -5.21 6.79 -1.45
CA LEU A 112 -6.17 7.62 -2.18
C LEU A 112 -6.80 6.79 -3.29
N VAL A 113 -8.12 6.78 -3.38
CA VAL A 113 -8.86 6.03 -4.41
C VAL A 113 -9.75 6.98 -5.19
N TYR A 114 -9.59 6.98 -6.50
CA TYR A 114 -10.34 7.76 -7.47
C TYR A 114 -11.14 6.83 -8.37
N ALA A 115 -12.27 7.30 -8.86
CA ALA A 115 -13.04 6.59 -9.87
C ALA A 115 -13.48 7.54 -10.98
N ARG A 116 -13.58 6.99 -12.19
CA ARG A 116 -14.03 7.71 -13.37
C ARG A 116 -15.48 8.18 -13.21
N ASP A 117 -15.73 9.44 -13.54
CA ASP A 117 -17.03 10.10 -13.40
C ASP A 117 -18.09 9.49 -14.31
N GLU A 118 -17.72 9.22 -15.56
CA GLU A 118 -18.55 8.53 -16.54
C GLU A 118 -18.42 7.01 -16.38
N GLY A 119 -18.91 6.48 -15.26
CA GLY A 119 -18.86 5.05 -14.98
C GLY A 119 -18.98 4.75 -13.49
N VAL A 120 -17.89 4.22 -12.93
CA VAL A 120 -17.86 3.69 -11.56
C VAL A 120 -18.29 4.74 -10.54
N ALA A 121 -17.82 5.99 -10.62
CA ALA A 121 -18.08 6.99 -9.57
C ALA A 121 -19.57 7.23 -9.30
N ARG A 122 -20.44 7.17 -10.32
CA ARG A 122 -21.90 7.34 -10.18
C ARG A 122 -22.59 6.15 -9.52
N LYS A 123 -21.94 4.99 -9.56
CA LYS A 123 -22.44 3.71 -9.05
C LYS A 123 -21.85 3.35 -7.68
N VAL A 124 -20.94 4.16 -7.17
CA VAL A 124 -20.30 3.95 -5.87
C VAL A 124 -21.29 4.19 -4.75
N ARG A 125 -21.34 3.25 -3.80
CA ARG A 125 -22.14 3.27 -2.59
C ARG A 125 -21.29 2.81 -1.41
N ASN A 126 -21.71 3.18 -0.20
CA ASN A 126 -21.14 2.67 1.06
C ASN A 126 -19.60 2.79 1.14
N VAL A 127 -19.05 3.97 0.86
CA VAL A 127 -17.62 4.22 1.01
C VAL A 127 -17.24 4.18 2.48
N GLN A 128 -16.24 3.35 2.79
CA GLN A 128 -15.75 3.07 4.13
C GLN A 128 -14.23 3.15 4.14
N THR A 129 -13.67 3.62 5.25
CA THR A 129 -12.22 3.67 5.46
C THR A 129 -11.85 3.08 6.81
N SER A 130 -10.70 2.41 6.91
CA SER A 130 -10.22 1.80 8.15
C SER A 130 -8.70 1.89 8.26
N TRP A 131 -8.15 1.75 9.47
CA TRP A 131 -6.71 1.73 9.71
C TRP A 131 -6.36 0.80 10.87
N THR A 132 -5.11 0.34 10.89
CA THR A 132 -4.51 -0.38 12.02
C THR A 132 -3.00 -0.14 12.06
N GLY A 133 -2.40 -0.27 13.25
CA GLY A 133 -0.96 -0.09 13.47
C GLY A 133 -0.30 -1.36 13.96
N CYS A 134 0.87 -1.67 13.40
CA CYS A 134 1.70 -2.84 13.71
C CYS A 134 3.02 -2.45 14.37
N GLY A 135 3.28 -1.15 14.57
CA GLY A 135 4.46 -0.67 15.27
C GLY A 135 4.50 -1.14 16.72
N PRO A 136 5.60 -0.87 17.44
CA PRO A 136 5.67 -1.10 18.88
C PRO A 136 4.45 -0.51 19.59
N GLY A 137 3.73 -1.31 20.40
CA GLY A 137 2.50 -0.86 21.05
C GLY A 137 1.33 -0.55 20.10
N TYR A 138 1.31 -1.14 18.89
CA TYR A 138 0.33 -0.88 17.82
C TYR A 138 0.41 0.52 17.19
N MET A 139 1.54 1.22 17.37
CA MET A 139 1.80 2.51 16.76
C MET A 139 1.72 2.47 15.22
N GLY A 140 1.33 3.59 14.61
CA GLY A 140 0.98 3.66 13.19
C GLY A 140 2.16 3.82 12.22
N ASN A 141 3.40 3.90 12.70
CA ASN A 141 4.60 3.99 11.85
C ASN A 141 4.83 2.74 10.96
N LYS A 142 4.20 1.63 11.35
CA LYS A 142 4.00 0.41 10.56
C LYS A 142 2.53 0.00 10.70
N GLY A 143 1.97 -0.67 9.71
CA GLY A 143 0.56 -1.07 9.72
C GLY A 143 -0.09 -0.88 8.36
N ALA A 144 -1.40 -0.64 8.35
CA ALA A 144 -2.16 -0.52 7.12
C ALA A 144 -3.32 0.47 7.22
N VAL A 145 -3.70 1.00 6.07
CA VAL A 145 -4.95 1.73 5.85
C VAL A 145 -5.73 1.03 4.74
N GLY A 146 -7.04 1.14 4.79
CA GLY A 146 -7.91 0.50 3.79
C GLY A 146 -9.10 1.37 3.41
N VAL A 147 -9.52 1.22 2.15
CA VAL A 147 -10.74 1.80 1.58
C VAL A 147 -11.59 0.66 1.06
N ARG A 148 -12.88 0.63 1.43
CA ARG A 148 -13.88 -0.29 0.89
C ARG A 148 -15.05 0.50 0.34
N PHE A 149 -15.57 0.09 -0.81
CA PHE A 149 -16.82 0.63 -1.34
C PHE A 149 -17.54 -0.45 -2.15
N ARG A 150 -18.80 -0.18 -2.45
CA ARG A 150 -19.67 -1.03 -3.27
C ARG A 150 -19.93 -0.34 -4.60
N VAL A 151 -19.98 -1.09 -5.68
CA VAL A 151 -20.43 -0.61 -7.00
C VAL A 151 -21.71 -1.34 -7.36
N SER A 152 -22.78 -0.58 -7.57
CA SER A 152 -24.11 -1.10 -7.89
C SER A 152 -24.86 -0.13 -8.78
N ASP A 153 -25.72 -0.65 -9.65
CA ASP A 153 -26.58 0.18 -10.51
C ASP A 153 -27.63 0.94 -9.68
N ASP A 154 -28.12 0.35 -8.58
CA ASP A 154 -29.07 0.97 -7.65
C ASP A 154 -28.88 0.51 -6.19
N ASP A 155 -29.75 0.99 -5.29
CA ASP A 155 -29.75 0.66 -3.85
C ASP A 155 -30.30 -0.73 -3.55
N GLU A 156 -31.08 -1.33 -4.46
CA GLU A 156 -31.75 -2.61 -4.25
C GLU A 156 -30.88 -3.80 -4.64
N HIS A 157 -29.99 -3.60 -5.61
CA HIS A 157 -29.05 -4.62 -6.06
C HIS A 157 -27.81 -4.67 -5.14
N PRO A 158 -27.30 -5.87 -4.81
CA PRO A 158 -26.09 -5.99 -4.00
C PRO A 158 -24.84 -5.44 -4.68
N GLY A 159 -24.70 -5.63 -6.00
CA GLY A 159 -23.50 -5.23 -6.74
C GLY A 159 -22.25 -5.97 -6.25
N GLU A 160 -21.08 -5.35 -6.43
CA GLU A 160 -19.78 -5.91 -6.04
C GLU A 160 -19.08 -4.99 -5.03
N ALA A 161 -18.34 -5.56 -4.08
CA ALA A 161 -17.51 -4.83 -3.12
C ALA A 161 -16.04 -4.83 -3.54
N TYR A 162 -15.40 -3.66 -3.43
CA TYR A 162 -14.01 -3.41 -3.77
C TYR A 162 -13.29 -2.95 -2.52
N THR A 163 -12.21 -3.64 -2.15
CA THR A 163 -11.39 -3.29 -1.00
C THR A 163 -9.94 -3.08 -1.43
N PHE A 164 -9.38 -1.93 -1.10
CA PHE A 164 -7.98 -1.57 -1.34
C PHE A 164 -7.28 -1.42 0.01
N VAL A 165 -6.13 -2.06 0.19
CA VAL A 165 -5.32 -2.01 1.42
C VAL A 165 -3.91 -1.55 1.08
N CYS A 166 -3.47 -0.44 1.68
CA CYS A 166 -2.09 0.04 1.59
C CYS A 166 -1.38 -0.24 2.91
N ALA A 167 -0.26 -0.96 2.88
CA ALA A 167 0.48 -1.35 4.07
C ALA A 167 1.94 -0.90 4.05
N HIS A 168 2.52 -0.83 5.25
CA HIS A 168 3.94 -0.68 5.47
C HIS A 168 4.35 -1.64 6.60
N LEU A 169 4.96 -2.77 6.22
CA LEU A 169 5.28 -3.86 7.16
C LEU A 169 6.68 -3.73 7.76
N THR A 170 6.96 -4.52 8.79
CA THR A 170 8.23 -4.50 9.52
C THR A 170 9.46 -4.64 8.61
N ALA A 171 10.36 -3.66 8.70
CA ALA A 171 11.59 -3.60 7.92
C ALA A 171 12.68 -4.56 8.41
N HIS A 172 13.75 -4.68 7.61
CA HIS A 172 14.94 -5.52 7.78
C HIS A 172 14.77 -7.00 7.44
N GLN A 173 15.78 -7.57 6.77
CA GLN A 173 15.77 -8.95 6.24
C GLN A 173 15.45 -10.01 7.28
N ARG A 174 16.09 -9.94 8.46
CA ARG A 174 15.94 -10.94 9.53
C ARG A 174 14.57 -10.96 10.23
N LYS A 175 13.69 -9.98 9.94
CA LYS A 175 12.39 -9.84 10.61
C LYS A 175 11.22 -10.47 9.84
N LEU A 176 11.46 -11.60 9.15
CA LEU A 176 10.43 -12.30 8.37
C LEU A 176 9.20 -12.65 9.23
N GLN A 177 9.42 -13.25 10.40
CA GLN A 177 8.33 -13.63 11.30
C GLN A 177 7.51 -12.43 11.79
N HIS A 178 8.12 -11.25 11.93
CA HIS A 178 7.39 -10.04 12.29
C HIS A 178 6.51 -9.58 11.12
N ARG A 179 6.95 -9.67 9.87
CA ARG A 179 6.11 -9.35 8.70
C ARG A 179 4.92 -10.30 8.56
N ILE A 180 5.14 -11.59 8.83
CA ILE A 180 4.06 -12.59 8.88
C ILE A 180 3.05 -12.22 9.98
N ALA A 181 3.54 -11.90 11.18
CA ALA A 181 2.69 -11.43 12.27
C ALA A 181 1.95 -10.12 11.95
N ASP A 182 2.60 -9.16 11.29
CA ASP A 182 1.99 -7.91 10.84
C ASP A 182 0.84 -8.19 9.86
N PHE A 183 1.03 -9.10 8.90
CA PHE A 183 -0.02 -9.50 7.95
C PHE A 183 -1.25 -10.08 8.69
N HIS A 184 -1.04 -11.06 9.58
CA HIS A 184 -2.15 -11.64 10.35
C HIS A 184 -2.83 -10.61 11.26
N HIS A 185 -2.05 -9.73 11.88
CA HIS A 185 -2.58 -8.63 12.66
C HIS A 185 -3.46 -7.71 11.81
N ILE A 186 -3.01 -7.33 10.60
CA ILE A 186 -3.79 -6.50 9.68
C ILE A 186 -5.09 -7.20 9.30
N VAL A 187 -5.05 -8.49 8.95
CA VAL A 187 -6.26 -9.26 8.61
C VAL A 187 -7.28 -9.25 9.76
N GLY A 188 -6.82 -9.39 11.01
CA GLY A 188 -7.68 -9.40 12.19
C GLY A 188 -8.14 -8.03 12.68
N THR A 189 -7.43 -6.93 12.37
CA THR A 189 -7.67 -5.61 13.01
C THR A 189 -8.02 -4.48 12.04
N LEU A 190 -7.70 -4.62 10.76
CA LEU A 190 -8.17 -3.72 9.70
C LEU A 190 -9.60 -4.10 9.31
N LEU A 191 -10.51 -3.84 10.24
CA LEU A 191 -11.91 -4.24 10.14
C LEU A 191 -12.76 -3.16 9.50
N PHE A 192 -13.77 -3.59 8.78
CA PHE A 192 -14.81 -2.76 8.19
C PHE A 192 -16.16 -3.08 8.83
N PRO A 193 -17.15 -2.17 8.74
CA PRO A 193 -18.53 -2.49 9.09
C PRO A 193 -19.05 -3.74 8.37
N PRO A 194 -20.18 -4.30 8.83
CA PRO A 194 -20.86 -5.40 8.15
C PRO A 194 -21.10 -5.09 6.67
N LEU A 195 -21.05 -6.13 5.83
CA LEU A 195 -21.44 -5.97 4.44
C LEU A 195 -22.95 -5.66 4.35
N PRO A 196 -23.36 -4.73 3.46
CA PRO A 196 -24.78 -4.59 3.13
C PRO A 196 -25.37 -5.92 2.68
N PHE A 197 -26.65 -6.14 2.95
CA PHE A 197 -27.39 -7.37 2.64
C PHE A 197 -26.88 -8.64 3.37
N SER A 198 -26.06 -8.48 4.41
CA SER A 198 -25.72 -9.52 5.37
C SER A 198 -26.75 -9.58 6.50
N GLU A 199 -27.05 -10.77 6.99
CA GLU A 199 -27.81 -10.97 8.24
C GLU A 199 -26.92 -10.83 9.48
N ASP A 200 -25.61 -11.04 9.33
CA ASP A 200 -24.62 -10.84 10.38
C ASP A 200 -24.21 -9.37 10.45
N ASN A 201 -24.38 -8.78 11.65
CA ASN A 201 -24.01 -7.40 11.99
C ASN A 201 -22.60 -7.28 12.60
N SER A 202 -21.79 -8.33 12.53
CA SER A 202 -20.40 -8.32 12.99
C SER A 202 -19.47 -7.55 12.04
N PRO A 203 -18.42 -6.88 12.57
CA PRO A 203 -17.38 -6.30 11.73
C PRO A 203 -16.71 -7.35 10.86
N THR A 204 -16.36 -6.97 9.63
CA THR A 204 -15.80 -7.90 8.64
C THR A 204 -14.32 -7.64 8.38
N THR A 205 -13.57 -8.70 8.06
CA THR A 205 -12.15 -8.59 7.69
C THR A 205 -12.00 -8.09 6.26
N ILE A 206 -10.75 -7.84 5.84
CA ILE A 206 -10.44 -7.41 4.46
C ILE A 206 -10.94 -8.40 3.39
N TYR A 207 -11.09 -9.69 3.74
CA TYR A 207 -11.51 -10.75 2.81
C TYR A 207 -13.01 -10.77 2.51
N SER A 208 -13.84 -10.10 3.31
CA SER A 208 -15.28 -9.96 3.04
C SER A 208 -15.52 -8.90 1.97
N THR A 209 -15.17 -9.22 0.72
CA THR A 209 -15.25 -8.32 -0.43
C THR A 209 -15.27 -9.15 -1.73
N SER A 210 -15.73 -8.57 -2.84
CA SER A 210 -15.73 -9.24 -4.16
C SER A 210 -14.35 -9.18 -4.80
N HIS A 211 -13.71 -8.01 -4.75
CA HIS A 211 -12.36 -7.75 -5.25
C HIS A 211 -11.50 -7.16 -4.13
N LEU A 212 -10.33 -7.75 -3.88
CA LEU A 212 -9.39 -7.33 -2.85
C LEU A 212 -8.03 -7.04 -3.47
N PHE A 213 -7.51 -5.85 -3.19
CA PHE A 213 -6.21 -5.39 -3.64
C PHE A 213 -5.36 -5.01 -2.43
N PHE A 214 -4.15 -5.53 -2.37
CA PHE A 214 -3.20 -5.27 -1.29
C PHE A 214 -1.90 -4.74 -1.89
N LEU A 215 -1.51 -3.53 -1.49
CA LEU A 215 -0.35 -2.83 -2.02
C LEU A 215 0.49 -2.24 -0.90
N GLY A 216 1.74 -1.90 -1.20
CA GLY A 216 2.58 -1.12 -0.31
C GLY A 216 4.02 -1.57 -0.23
N ASP A 217 4.75 -1.00 0.72
CA ASP A 217 6.07 -1.47 1.13
C ASP A 217 5.88 -2.64 2.12
N LEU A 218 5.83 -3.84 1.56
CA LEU A 218 5.66 -5.08 2.32
C LEU A 218 6.97 -5.54 2.97
N ASN A 219 8.10 -4.92 2.61
CA ASN A 219 9.40 -5.13 3.25
C ASN A 219 9.95 -6.56 3.24
N PHE A 220 9.35 -7.50 2.50
CA PHE A 220 9.92 -8.82 2.25
C PHE A 220 11.21 -8.67 1.44
N ARG A 221 12.19 -9.52 1.75
CA ARG A 221 13.55 -9.42 1.20
C ARG A 221 13.91 -10.68 0.44
N ILE A 222 15.03 -10.61 -0.28
CA ILE A 222 15.70 -11.79 -0.82
C ILE A 222 16.49 -12.45 0.31
N ASP A 223 16.37 -13.77 0.45
CA ASP A 223 17.02 -14.54 1.50
C ASP A 223 17.62 -15.82 0.93
N LEU A 224 18.94 -15.83 0.74
CA LEU A 224 19.65 -16.99 0.22
C LEU A 224 19.80 -18.03 1.34
N PRO A 225 19.50 -19.31 1.10
CA PRO A 225 19.74 -20.36 2.08
C PRO A 225 21.25 -20.54 2.31
N LYS A 226 21.65 -21.00 3.50
CA LYS A 226 23.07 -21.26 3.85
C LYS A 226 23.77 -22.23 2.90
N SER A 227 23.00 -23.11 2.25
CA SER A 227 23.50 -24.07 1.26
C SER A 227 23.77 -23.44 -0.11
N HIS A 228 23.36 -22.19 -0.34
CA HIS A 228 23.56 -21.51 -1.61
C HIS A 228 25.05 -21.13 -1.77
N PRO A 229 25.68 -21.38 -2.93
CA PRO A 229 27.11 -21.10 -3.13
C PRO A 229 27.52 -19.65 -2.86
N MET A 230 26.58 -18.72 -3.11
CA MET A 230 26.78 -17.28 -2.91
C MET A 230 26.26 -16.76 -1.56
N PHE A 231 26.04 -17.63 -0.56
CA PHE A 231 25.51 -17.21 0.75
C PHE A 231 26.43 -16.21 1.48
N GLU A 232 27.75 -16.33 1.32
CA GLU A 232 28.75 -15.46 1.98
C GLU A 232 28.84 -14.06 1.34
N ASP A 233 28.51 -13.94 0.04
CA ASP A 233 28.42 -12.65 -0.66
C ASP A 233 27.08 -12.51 -1.40
N PRO A 234 25.98 -12.35 -0.62
CA PRO A 234 24.65 -12.26 -1.19
C PRO A 234 24.45 -10.95 -1.96
N TRP A 235 25.19 -9.89 -1.61
CA TRP A 235 25.04 -8.60 -2.27
C TRP A 235 25.56 -8.64 -3.70
N ALA A 236 26.76 -9.18 -3.92
CA ALA A 236 27.32 -9.29 -5.27
C ALA A 236 26.45 -10.20 -6.14
N HIS A 237 26.03 -11.35 -5.61
CA HIS A 237 25.17 -12.28 -6.34
C HIS A 237 23.83 -11.65 -6.74
N VAL A 238 23.12 -11.05 -5.79
CA VAL A 238 21.83 -10.40 -6.06
C VAL A 238 21.99 -9.28 -7.08
N SER A 239 23.01 -8.43 -6.91
CA SER A 239 23.24 -7.29 -7.82
C SER A 239 23.55 -7.74 -9.24
N GLU A 240 24.31 -8.83 -9.40
CA GLU A 240 24.61 -9.40 -10.71
C GLU A 240 23.39 -10.08 -11.34
N SER A 241 22.65 -10.87 -10.54
CA SER A 241 21.42 -11.52 -10.99
C SER A 241 20.30 -10.55 -11.34
N LEU A 242 20.38 -9.27 -10.98
CA LEU A 242 19.40 -8.25 -11.35
C LEU A 242 19.61 -7.65 -12.74
N ARG A 243 20.72 -7.98 -13.42
CA ARG A 243 21.04 -7.42 -14.75
C ARG A 243 20.18 -8.03 -15.85
N GLU A 244 20.02 -9.36 -15.84
CA GLU A 244 19.35 -10.10 -16.90
C GLU A 244 17.96 -10.62 -16.47
N PRO A 245 16.95 -10.68 -17.36
CA PRO A 245 15.64 -11.24 -17.05
C PRO A 245 15.67 -12.69 -16.52
N GLU A 246 16.51 -13.54 -17.11
CA GLU A 246 16.56 -14.98 -16.82
C GLU A 246 17.16 -15.25 -15.43
N THR A 247 18.19 -14.48 -15.07
CA THR A 247 18.81 -14.56 -13.73
C THR A 247 17.89 -13.97 -12.67
N ARG A 248 17.12 -12.93 -13.00
CA ARG A 248 16.04 -12.41 -12.12
C ARG A 248 14.94 -13.42 -11.88
N GLU A 249 14.53 -14.13 -12.92
CA GLU A 249 13.53 -15.18 -12.79
C GLU A 249 13.98 -16.27 -11.83
N THR A 250 15.25 -16.66 -11.88
CA THR A 250 15.82 -17.62 -10.93
C THR A 250 15.91 -17.03 -9.52
N LEU A 251 16.32 -15.77 -9.41
CA LEU A 251 16.50 -15.06 -8.14
C LEU A 251 15.18 -14.92 -7.35
N LYS A 252 14.03 -14.82 -8.04
CA LYS A 252 12.71 -14.70 -7.41
C LYS A 252 12.41 -15.86 -6.45
N GLU A 253 13.00 -17.03 -6.67
CA GLU A 253 12.78 -18.23 -5.85
C GLU A 253 13.32 -18.06 -4.41
N PHE A 254 14.16 -17.05 -4.18
CA PHE A 254 14.66 -16.66 -2.87
C PHE A 254 13.93 -15.43 -2.29
N ASP A 255 12.88 -14.93 -2.94
CA ASP A 255 12.02 -13.86 -2.42
C ASP A 255 11.15 -14.39 -1.27
N GLN A 256 11.30 -13.79 -0.09
CA GLN A 256 10.58 -14.24 1.10
C GLN A 256 9.05 -14.17 0.93
N LEU A 257 8.51 -13.18 0.20
CA LEU A 257 7.06 -13.09 0.02
C LEU A 257 6.55 -14.24 -0.86
N LEU A 258 7.22 -14.50 -1.99
CA LEU A 258 6.86 -15.63 -2.86
C LEU A 258 6.91 -16.96 -2.12
N VAL A 259 7.98 -17.20 -1.37
CA VAL A 259 8.18 -18.42 -0.57
C VAL A 259 7.05 -18.58 0.46
N GLU A 260 6.77 -17.55 1.25
CA GLU A 260 5.74 -17.62 2.31
C GLU A 260 4.31 -17.68 1.74
N ARG A 261 4.05 -17.06 0.58
CA ARG A 261 2.77 -17.19 -0.14
C ARG A 261 2.54 -18.62 -0.63
N ARG A 262 3.57 -19.27 -1.20
CA ARG A 262 3.50 -20.69 -1.62
C ARG A 262 3.31 -21.64 -0.44
N LYS A 263 3.88 -21.32 0.73
CA LYS A 263 3.63 -22.03 2.00
C LYS A 263 2.24 -21.76 2.59
N ARG A 264 1.46 -20.82 2.03
CA ARG A 264 0.16 -20.38 2.54
C ARG A 264 0.22 -19.83 3.97
N SER A 265 1.38 -19.31 4.39
CA SER A 265 1.54 -18.66 5.71
C SER A 265 1.08 -17.20 5.70
N VAL A 266 1.13 -16.54 4.54
CA VAL A 266 0.66 -15.16 4.33
C VAL A 266 -0.06 -15.04 3.00
N PHE A 267 -0.89 -14.01 2.85
CA PHE A 267 -1.55 -13.68 1.58
C PHE A 267 -2.29 -14.88 0.97
N VAL A 268 -2.96 -15.69 1.80
CA VAL A 268 -3.75 -16.84 1.34
C VAL A 268 -4.82 -16.35 0.39
N GLY A 269 -4.91 -16.98 -0.79
CA GLY A 269 -5.83 -16.60 -1.86
C GLY A 269 -5.35 -15.45 -2.75
N PHE A 270 -4.24 -14.78 -2.46
CA PHE A 270 -3.75 -13.69 -3.33
C PHE A 270 -2.88 -14.20 -4.49
N ARG A 271 -2.96 -13.45 -5.60
CA ARG A 271 -2.08 -13.54 -6.77
C ARG A 271 -1.26 -12.26 -6.89
N GLU A 272 -0.19 -12.35 -7.65
CA GLU A 272 0.69 -11.24 -7.96
C GLU A 272 1.16 -11.41 -9.41
N GLY A 273 1.36 -10.29 -10.12
CA GLY A 273 1.98 -10.34 -11.45
C GLY A 273 3.44 -10.77 -11.38
N GLU A 274 4.10 -10.89 -12.53
CA GLU A 274 5.51 -11.31 -12.61
C GLU A 274 6.46 -10.20 -12.15
N PHE A 275 6.52 -9.94 -10.84
CA PHE A 275 7.31 -8.86 -10.22
C PHE A 275 8.80 -8.90 -10.57
N TRP A 276 9.33 -10.08 -10.90
CA TRP A 276 10.72 -10.30 -11.28
C TRP A 276 11.06 -9.76 -12.69
N ARG A 277 10.06 -9.41 -13.52
CA ARG A 277 10.27 -8.78 -14.84
C ARG A 277 10.87 -7.38 -14.76
N PHE A 278 10.83 -6.74 -13.60
CA PHE A 278 11.56 -5.51 -13.30
C PHE A 278 12.59 -5.71 -12.18
N LYS A 279 13.55 -4.79 -12.07
CA LYS A 279 14.62 -4.88 -11.05
C LYS A 279 14.06 -4.60 -9.65
N CYS A 280 14.81 -4.96 -8.61
CA CYS A 280 14.44 -4.66 -7.22
C CYS A 280 14.16 -3.16 -7.01
N THR A 281 13.12 -2.87 -6.22
CA THR A 281 12.66 -1.50 -5.99
C THR A 281 13.41 -0.82 -4.84
N TYR A 282 14.17 -1.56 -4.05
CA TYR A 282 14.92 -1.11 -2.87
C TYR A 282 16.27 -1.84 -2.81
N LYS A 283 17.37 -1.30 -2.28
CA LYS A 283 17.61 0.06 -1.81
C LYS A 283 18.46 0.81 -2.83
N HIS A 284 17.93 1.86 -3.42
CA HIS A 284 18.63 2.68 -4.41
C HIS A 284 19.43 3.82 -3.75
N SER A 285 20.50 4.25 -4.42
CA SER A 285 21.24 5.46 -4.09
C SER A 285 20.41 6.69 -4.46
N LEU A 286 20.32 7.66 -3.55
CA LEU A 286 19.60 8.91 -3.78
C LEU A 286 20.29 9.74 -4.86
N GLY A 287 19.50 10.38 -5.73
CA GLY A 287 19.99 11.25 -6.81
C GLY A 287 20.61 10.52 -8.01
N VAL A 288 20.70 9.18 -8.00
CA VAL A 288 21.30 8.39 -9.08
C VAL A 288 20.26 7.40 -9.65
N VAL A 289 20.17 7.35 -10.98
CA VAL A 289 19.27 6.41 -11.67
C VAL A 289 19.91 5.02 -11.69
N ASP A 290 19.11 3.99 -11.38
CA ASP A 290 19.48 2.57 -11.53
C ASP A 290 20.78 2.15 -10.81
N GLN A 291 21.04 2.71 -9.62
CA GLN A 291 22.19 2.33 -8.78
C GLN A 291 21.72 1.93 -7.38
N TYR A 292 22.15 0.76 -6.91
CA TYR A 292 21.87 0.28 -5.55
C TYR A 292 22.86 0.81 -4.51
N ASP A 293 22.37 1.10 -3.31
CA ASP A 293 23.18 1.41 -2.13
C ASP A 293 23.63 0.09 -1.46
N ALA A 294 24.94 -0.12 -1.38
CA ALA A 294 25.54 -1.33 -0.82
C ALA A 294 25.22 -1.59 0.67
N LYS A 295 24.63 -0.63 1.41
CA LYS A 295 24.20 -0.83 2.81
C LYS A 295 23.13 -1.91 2.98
N ARG A 296 22.42 -2.28 1.91
CA ARG A 296 21.39 -3.31 1.93
C ARG A 296 21.46 -4.13 0.65
N ILE A 297 21.17 -5.43 0.79
CA ILE A 297 20.91 -6.30 -0.36
C ILE A 297 19.64 -5.78 -1.06
N PRO A 298 19.67 -5.62 -2.40
CA PRO A 298 18.49 -5.26 -3.16
C PRO A 298 17.31 -6.22 -2.93
N ALA A 299 16.08 -5.71 -2.91
CA ALA A 299 14.87 -6.48 -2.72
C ALA A 299 13.64 -5.86 -3.40
N TRP A 300 12.67 -6.69 -3.78
CA TRP A 300 11.32 -6.29 -4.17
C TRP A 300 10.46 -6.06 -2.94
N THR A 301 10.67 -4.93 -2.28
CA THR A 301 9.92 -4.56 -1.06
C THR A 301 8.53 -4.03 -1.37
N ASP A 302 8.37 -3.36 -2.50
CA ASP A 302 7.13 -2.72 -2.94
C ASP A 302 6.33 -3.70 -3.81
N ARG A 303 5.10 -4.02 -3.41
CA ARG A 303 4.32 -5.13 -4.01
C ARG A 303 2.86 -4.76 -4.24
N ILE A 304 2.23 -5.39 -5.24
CA ILE A 304 0.79 -5.27 -5.53
C ILE A 304 0.23 -6.67 -5.74
N LEU A 305 -0.60 -7.11 -4.82
CA LEU A 305 -1.29 -8.38 -4.84
C LEU A 305 -2.79 -8.17 -4.99
N TYR A 306 -3.48 -9.13 -5.60
CA TYR A 306 -4.91 -9.06 -5.83
C TYR A 306 -5.59 -10.43 -5.76
N THR A 307 -6.88 -10.43 -5.48
CA THR A 307 -7.76 -11.59 -5.64
C THR A 307 -9.19 -11.14 -5.90
N THR A 308 -9.96 -11.99 -6.58
CA THR A 308 -11.37 -11.80 -6.85
C THR A 308 -12.17 -13.05 -6.47
N TYR A 309 -13.44 -12.88 -6.15
CA TYR A 309 -14.34 -13.96 -5.75
C TYR A 309 -14.53 -15.07 -6.79
N ASN A 310 -14.18 -14.84 -8.05
CA ASN A 310 -14.22 -15.87 -9.09
C ASN A 310 -12.87 -16.62 -9.28
N ASP A 311 -11.87 -16.34 -8.44
CA ASP A 311 -10.59 -17.01 -8.50
C ASP A 311 -10.70 -18.49 -8.06
N PRO A 312 -9.93 -19.40 -8.68
CA PRO A 312 -9.89 -20.80 -8.26
C PRO A 312 -9.26 -20.93 -6.87
N VAL A 313 -9.89 -21.64 -5.94
CA VAL A 313 -9.39 -21.75 -4.56
C VAL A 313 -7.99 -22.40 -4.48
N ASP A 314 -7.74 -23.42 -5.30
CA ASP A 314 -6.53 -24.26 -5.21
C ASP A 314 -5.34 -23.77 -6.05
N ASN A 315 -5.54 -22.85 -7.00
CA ASN A 315 -4.50 -22.44 -7.94
C ASN A 315 -4.02 -21.00 -7.69
N LEU A 316 -2.94 -20.86 -6.91
CA LEU A 316 -2.35 -19.56 -6.54
C LEU A 316 -1.62 -18.84 -7.69
N GLU A 317 -1.49 -19.46 -8.87
CA GLU A 317 -0.76 -18.88 -10.00
C GLU A 317 -1.70 -18.22 -11.02
N THR A 318 -2.97 -18.64 -11.08
CA THR A 318 -3.96 -18.07 -12.01
C THR A 318 -5.02 -17.25 -11.28
N SER A 319 -5.40 -16.12 -11.88
CA SER A 319 -6.51 -15.28 -11.44
C SER A 319 -7.42 -14.97 -12.62
N ARG A 320 -8.68 -14.68 -12.33
CA ARG A 320 -9.61 -14.08 -13.29
C ARG A 320 -9.33 -12.60 -13.55
N ILE A 321 -8.55 -11.95 -12.69
CA ILE A 321 -7.98 -10.63 -12.95
C ILE A 321 -6.77 -10.81 -13.86
N GLN A 322 -6.76 -10.11 -14.99
CA GLN A 322 -5.62 -10.09 -15.91
C GLN A 322 -4.69 -8.94 -15.53
N ASN A 323 -3.41 -9.25 -15.32
CA ASN A 323 -2.37 -8.26 -15.12
C ASN A 323 -1.86 -7.78 -16.48
N LEU A 324 -2.30 -6.60 -16.92
CA LEU A 324 -1.92 -6.04 -18.22
C LEU A 324 -0.55 -5.37 -18.17
N LEU A 325 -0.20 -4.85 -16.99
CA LEU A 325 1.08 -4.22 -16.71
C LEU A 325 1.42 -4.41 -15.24
N TYR A 326 2.68 -4.74 -14.97
CA TYR A 326 3.26 -4.59 -13.65
C TYR A 326 4.72 -4.19 -13.79
N THR A 327 5.04 -2.96 -13.37
CA THR A 327 6.37 -2.37 -13.57
C THR A 327 6.72 -1.39 -12.45
N TYR A 328 7.96 -0.89 -12.52
CA TYR A 328 8.52 0.15 -11.65
C TYR A 328 9.01 1.35 -12.48
N ILE A 329 9.19 2.49 -11.82
CA ILE A 329 9.64 3.74 -12.45
C ILE A 329 11.09 4.07 -12.01
N PRO A 330 12.13 3.59 -12.74
CA PRO A 330 13.52 3.74 -12.35
C PRO A 330 14.03 5.20 -12.33
N SER A 331 13.40 6.08 -13.11
CA SER A 331 13.76 7.50 -13.21
C SER A 331 13.61 8.23 -11.88
N TYR A 332 12.82 7.72 -10.93
CA TYR A 332 12.59 8.35 -9.62
C TYR A 332 13.78 8.18 -8.68
N THR A 333 14.46 9.27 -8.31
CA THR A 333 15.72 9.22 -7.53
C THR A 333 15.64 9.94 -6.17
N ILE A 334 14.49 10.48 -5.81
CA ILE A 334 14.29 11.25 -4.57
C ILE A 334 14.17 10.33 -3.34
N SER A 335 13.68 9.11 -3.55
CA SER A 335 13.59 8.05 -2.54
C SER A 335 14.60 6.96 -2.86
N ASP A 336 14.97 6.19 -1.83
CA ASP A 336 15.72 4.93 -2.00
C ASP A 336 14.82 3.76 -2.43
N HIS A 337 13.51 4.02 -2.56
CA HIS A 337 12.55 3.15 -3.23
C HIS A 337 12.21 3.66 -4.63
N LYS A 338 11.76 2.75 -5.50
CA LYS A 338 11.19 3.09 -6.81
C LYS A 338 9.67 2.91 -6.80
N PRO A 339 8.87 3.87 -7.32
CA PRO A 339 7.44 3.70 -7.47
C PRO A 339 7.13 2.48 -8.33
N ILE A 340 6.06 1.77 -8.00
CA ILE A 340 5.51 0.68 -8.80
C ILE A 340 4.10 0.99 -9.25
N VAL A 341 3.71 0.42 -10.39
CA VAL A 341 2.36 0.53 -10.94
C VAL A 341 1.94 -0.80 -11.54
N SER A 342 0.67 -1.15 -11.34
CA SER A 342 0.03 -2.25 -12.04
C SER A 342 -1.31 -1.82 -12.64
N LEU A 343 -1.58 -2.32 -13.84
CA LEU A 343 -2.85 -2.14 -14.53
C LEU A 343 -3.56 -3.49 -14.63
N LEU A 344 -4.75 -3.57 -14.04
CA LEU A 344 -5.50 -4.79 -13.85
C LEU A 344 -6.82 -4.73 -14.62
N LEU A 345 -7.11 -5.75 -15.43
CA LEU A 345 -8.42 -5.92 -16.05
C LEU A 345 -9.23 -6.94 -15.24
N LEU A 346 -10.31 -6.48 -14.64
CA LEU A 346 -11.17 -7.31 -13.80
C LEU A 346 -12.03 -8.24 -14.66
N PRO A 347 -12.46 -9.41 -14.13
CA PRO A 347 -13.45 -10.22 -14.81
C PRO A 347 -14.74 -9.42 -15.05
N PRO A 348 -15.52 -9.77 -16.09
CA PRO A 348 -16.82 -9.14 -16.29
C PRO A 348 -17.70 -9.42 -15.07
N ALA A 349 -18.51 -8.43 -14.70
CA ALA A 349 -19.52 -8.62 -13.67
C ALA A 349 -20.44 -9.78 -14.09
N PRO A 350 -20.89 -10.61 -13.14
CA PRO A 350 -21.77 -11.72 -13.46
C PRO A 350 -23.06 -11.17 -14.05
N VAL A 351 -23.52 -11.74 -15.17
CA VAL A 351 -24.84 -11.42 -15.71
C VAL A 351 -25.85 -11.89 -14.67
N THR A 352 -26.60 -10.96 -14.07
CA THR A 352 -27.63 -11.25 -13.07
C THR A 352 -28.79 -12.00 -13.72
N THR A 353 -28.62 -13.30 -13.98
CA THR A 353 -29.64 -14.14 -14.63
C THR A 353 -30.66 -14.72 -13.66
N SER A 354 -30.54 -14.45 -12.35
CA SER A 354 -31.53 -14.93 -11.38
C SER A 354 -31.85 -13.86 -10.33
N GLN A 355 -33.15 -13.74 -10.03
CA GLN A 355 -33.73 -12.93 -8.95
C GLN A 355 -33.33 -13.42 -7.54
N HIS A 356 -32.27 -14.23 -7.41
CA HIS A 356 -31.98 -15.04 -6.21
C HIS A 356 -30.68 -14.73 -5.48
N THR A 357 -29.74 -13.94 -6.03
CA THR A 357 -28.56 -13.52 -5.26
C THR A 357 -28.83 -12.20 -4.54
N ARG A 358 -29.40 -12.26 -3.33
CA ARG A 358 -29.58 -11.10 -2.43
C ARG A 358 -28.31 -10.64 -1.72
N ARG A 359 -27.16 -11.30 -1.91
CA ARG A 359 -25.92 -11.03 -1.17
C ARG A 359 -24.80 -10.57 -2.09
N ILE A 360 -23.90 -9.74 -1.56
CA ILE A 360 -22.67 -9.34 -2.25
C ILE A 360 -21.77 -10.58 -2.39
N PRO A 361 -21.24 -10.88 -3.59
CA PRO A 361 -20.31 -11.99 -3.75
C PRO A 361 -19.00 -11.71 -2.99
N THR A 362 -18.50 -12.69 -2.25
CA THR A 362 -17.27 -12.55 -1.43
C THR A 362 -16.23 -13.57 -1.83
N ILE A 363 -14.95 -13.24 -1.64
CA ILE A 363 -13.82 -14.13 -1.91
C ILE A 363 -13.99 -15.49 -1.23
N PHE A 364 -13.84 -16.55 -2.03
CA PHE A 364 -13.75 -17.91 -1.52
C PHE A 364 -12.32 -18.21 -1.07
N LEU A 365 -12.18 -18.66 0.17
CA LEU A 365 -10.91 -19.05 0.76
C LEU A 365 -10.88 -20.57 0.98
N PRO A 366 -9.68 -21.18 0.99
CA PRO A 366 -9.54 -22.58 1.37
C PRO A 366 -10.07 -22.85 2.78
N GLU A 367 -10.64 -24.04 3.01
CA GLU A 367 -11.28 -24.39 4.29
C GLU A 367 -10.37 -24.24 5.51
N PHE A 368 -9.06 -24.46 5.36
CA PHE A 368 -8.08 -24.33 6.45
C PHE A 368 -7.81 -22.87 6.86
N TYR A 369 -8.27 -21.89 6.09
CA TYR A 369 -7.98 -20.48 6.32
C TYR A 369 -9.26 -19.66 6.51
N VAL A 370 -9.57 -19.38 7.78
CA VAL A 370 -10.75 -18.62 8.19
C VAL A 370 -10.31 -17.33 8.88
N PRO A 371 -10.21 -16.19 8.15
CA PRO A 371 -9.82 -14.92 8.75
C PRO A 371 -10.93 -14.43 9.69
N LYS A 372 -10.59 -14.19 10.96
CA LYS A 372 -11.54 -13.74 11.98
C LYS A 372 -11.21 -12.34 12.48
N PRO A 373 -12.22 -11.50 12.74
CA PRO A 373 -12.03 -10.25 13.46
C PRO A 373 -11.39 -10.50 14.83
N ASP A 374 -10.37 -9.71 15.15
CA ASP A 374 -9.77 -9.67 16.48
C ASP A 374 -10.71 -8.91 17.43
N PRO A 375 -11.20 -9.54 18.51
CA PRO A 375 -12.12 -8.89 19.45
C PRO A 375 -11.50 -7.68 20.16
N LEU A 376 -10.16 -7.59 20.20
CA LEU A 376 -9.42 -6.47 20.78
C LEU A 376 -8.98 -5.45 19.73
N ALA A 377 -9.41 -5.55 18.47
CA ALA A 377 -8.99 -4.66 17.39
C ALA A 377 -9.16 -3.17 17.75
N THR A 378 -10.32 -2.81 18.30
CA THR A 378 -10.62 -1.42 18.72
C THR A 378 -9.67 -0.95 19.81
N LEU A 379 -9.43 -1.77 20.83
CA LEU A 379 -8.50 -1.45 21.92
C LEU A 379 -7.08 -1.24 21.39
N LYS A 380 -6.56 -2.19 20.61
CA LYS A 380 -5.21 -2.14 20.02
C LYS A 380 -5.04 -0.87 19.17
N ARG A 381 -6.02 -0.57 18.31
CA ARG A 381 -6.05 0.60 17.44
C ARG A 381 -5.93 1.92 18.20
N TYR A 382 -6.71 2.10 19.28
CA TYR A 382 -6.71 3.36 20.04
C TYR A 382 -5.55 3.45 21.05
N THR A 383 -5.05 2.32 21.54
CA THR A 383 -3.77 2.27 22.28
C THR A 383 -2.63 2.78 21.41
N GLY A 384 -2.49 2.22 20.20
CA GLY A 384 -1.47 2.64 19.25
C GLY A 384 -1.56 4.11 18.88
N ARG A 385 -2.78 4.60 18.60
CA ARG A 385 -3.00 6.02 18.30
C ARG A 385 -2.66 6.94 19.48
N THR A 386 -2.99 6.54 20.69
CA THR A 386 -2.64 7.32 21.89
C THR A 386 -1.12 7.43 22.03
N LEU A 387 -0.40 6.31 21.86
CA LEU A 387 1.07 6.29 21.87
C LEU A 387 1.66 7.14 20.73
N ASP A 388 1.10 7.06 19.52
CA ASP A 388 1.50 7.90 18.40
C ASP A 388 1.43 9.39 18.78
N ARG A 389 0.30 9.82 19.35
CA ARG A 389 0.09 11.24 19.73
C ARG A 389 1.04 11.68 20.84
N ILE A 390 1.26 10.84 21.86
CA ILE A 390 2.21 11.16 22.94
C ILE A 390 3.61 11.34 22.36
N VAL A 391 4.11 10.37 21.60
CA VAL A 391 5.45 10.42 21.02
C VAL A 391 5.56 11.58 20.02
N GLY A 392 4.57 11.75 19.16
CA GLY A 392 4.56 12.77 18.12
C GLY A 392 4.52 14.19 18.66
N VAL A 393 3.67 14.49 19.65
CA VAL A 393 3.59 15.82 20.26
C VAL A 393 4.88 16.13 21.03
N CYS A 394 5.40 15.18 21.81
CA CYS A 394 6.67 15.37 22.52
C CYS A 394 7.82 15.66 21.55
N TRP A 395 7.94 14.87 20.47
CA TRP A 395 8.95 15.11 19.45
C TRP A 395 8.74 16.46 18.76
N TRP A 396 7.51 16.79 18.36
CA TRP A 396 7.20 18.07 17.72
C TRP A 396 7.57 19.27 18.61
N LEU A 397 7.28 19.22 19.91
CA LEU A 397 7.68 20.26 20.87
C LEU A 397 9.21 20.43 20.95
N PHE A 398 9.96 19.33 21.00
CA PHE A 398 11.42 19.41 20.96
C PHE A 398 11.90 19.99 19.63
N THR A 399 11.34 19.58 18.49
CA THR A 399 11.69 20.18 17.20
C THR A 399 11.44 21.69 17.18
N LEU A 400 10.33 22.15 17.77
CA LEU A 400 9.99 23.56 17.89
C LEU A 400 10.99 24.32 18.78
N PHE A 401 11.28 23.81 19.99
CA PHE A 401 12.24 24.42 20.92
C PHE A 401 13.69 24.45 20.41
N GLY A 402 14.02 23.57 19.48
CA GLY A 402 15.31 23.53 18.82
C GLY A 402 15.35 24.24 17.47
N ALA A 403 14.40 25.14 17.19
CA ALA A 403 14.32 25.91 15.95
C ALA A 403 14.39 25.04 14.68
N GLY A 404 13.70 23.88 14.70
CA GLY A 404 13.69 22.91 13.60
C GLY A 404 14.54 21.66 13.85
N SER A 405 15.31 21.60 14.95
CA SER A 405 16.10 20.42 15.34
C SER A 405 15.66 19.85 16.69
N ALA A 406 15.10 18.64 16.70
CA ALA A 406 14.71 17.98 17.96
C ALA A 406 15.88 17.79 18.93
N VAL A 407 17.08 17.52 18.41
CA VAL A 407 18.30 17.35 19.24
C VAL A 407 18.66 18.65 19.96
N VAL A 408 18.63 19.77 19.24
CA VAL A 408 18.87 21.10 19.82
C VAL A 408 17.78 21.43 20.83
N GLY A 409 16.52 21.06 20.55
CA GLY A 409 15.43 21.31 21.48
C GLY A 409 15.48 20.50 22.77
N ILE A 410 15.91 19.24 22.70
CA ILE A 410 16.18 18.43 23.89
C ILE A 410 17.29 19.08 24.73
N PHE A 411 18.40 19.49 24.09
CA PHE A 411 19.48 20.20 24.76
C PHE A 411 18.98 21.49 25.42
N ASN A 412 18.26 22.34 24.68
CA ASN A 412 17.67 23.58 25.18
C ASN A 412 16.71 23.35 26.35
N PHE A 413 15.90 22.28 26.30
CA PHE A 413 14.99 21.92 27.38
C PHE A 413 15.75 21.58 28.67
N PHE A 414 16.79 20.75 28.60
CA PHE A 414 17.57 20.40 29.78
C PHE A 414 18.39 21.57 30.32
N VAL A 415 18.97 22.41 29.45
CA VAL A 415 19.63 23.66 29.86
C VAL A 415 18.63 24.59 30.56
N GLY A 416 17.44 24.77 30.00
CA GLY A 416 16.38 25.60 30.57
C GLY A 416 15.89 25.08 31.93
N VAL A 417 15.66 23.77 32.07
CA VAL A 417 15.29 23.14 33.34
C VAL A 417 16.38 23.32 34.38
N THR A 418 17.66 23.16 33.99
CA THR A 418 18.80 23.33 34.88
C THR A 418 18.93 24.78 35.34
N ALA A 419 18.84 25.74 34.41
CA ALA A 419 18.88 27.17 34.72
C ALA A 419 17.69 27.61 35.59
N TYR A 420 16.48 27.11 35.32
CA TYR A 420 15.30 27.39 36.15
C TYR A 420 15.42 26.81 37.56
N ARG A 421 15.93 25.58 37.68
CA ARG A 421 16.21 24.96 38.98
C ARG A 421 17.23 25.78 39.75
N TRP A 422 18.34 26.15 39.12
CA TRP A 422 19.37 27.01 39.70
C TRP A 422 18.77 28.35 40.16
N TRP A 423 18.00 29.03 39.31
CA TRP A 423 17.36 30.30 39.64
C TRP A 423 16.39 30.18 40.82
N ARG A 424 15.57 29.10 40.88
CA ARG A 424 14.69 28.84 42.02
C ARG A 424 15.48 28.60 43.30
N THR A 425 16.50 27.74 43.27
CA THR A 425 17.33 27.49 44.47
C THR A 425 18.03 28.74 44.95
N SER A 426 18.51 29.59 44.04
CA SER A 426 19.17 30.85 44.38
C SER A 426 18.22 31.90 44.99
N ARG A 427 16.90 31.84 44.72
CA ARG A 427 15.91 32.76 45.30
C ARG A 427 15.40 32.36 46.69
N PHE A 428 15.55 31.10 47.09
CA PHE A 428 15.15 30.60 48.42
C PHE A 428 16.34 30.42 49.38
N SER A 429 17.52 30.92 49.00
CA SER A 429 18.75 30.89 49.81
C SER A 429 19.09 32.26 50.44
N VAL A 430 18.12 33.17 50.52
CA VAL A 430 18.22 34.49 51.18
C VAL A 430 17.32 34.52 52.40
#